data_AF-A0A485AUE5-F1
#
_entry.id   AF-A0A485AUE5-F1
#
_cell.length_a   1.000
_cell.length_b   1.000
_cell.length_c   1.000
_cell.angle_alpha   90.00
_cell.angle_beta   90.00
_cell.angle_gamma   90.00
#
_symmetry.space_group_name_H-M   'P 1'
#
loop_
_entity.id
_entity.type
_entity.pdbx_description
1 polymer ?
#
loop_
_entity_poly.entity_id
_entity_poly.type
_entity_poly.pdbx_seq_one_letter_code
_entity_poly.pdbx_strand_id
1 'polypeptide(L)' 'MYLAKQFNVLLHGFVSDTLRNLATMAQEHQSTLMAGRTHGKHALPITWGYKVAVWIDELLSAQQRMQEAEKTRFLP' A
#
# COMPACT_ATOMS: atom_id res chain seq x y z
N MET A 1 -19.47 12.32 -14.73
CA MET A 1 -19.40 11.25 -13.70
C MET A 1 -18.88 9.90 -14.24
N TYR A 2 -19.24 9.48 -15.46
CA TYR A 2 -18.79 8.21 -16.06
C TYR A 2 -17.25 8.01 -16.09
N LEU A 3 -16.49 9.01 -16.54
CA LEU A 3 -15.02 8.93 -16.60
C LEU A 3 -14.37 8.75 -15.21
N ALA A 4 -14.87 9.46 -14.20
CA ALA A 4 -14.36 9.32 -12.82
C ALA A 4 -14.60 7.90 -12.27
N LYS A 5 -15.74 7.30 -12.60
CA LYS A 5 -16.05 5.90 -12.23
C LYS A 5 -15.13 4.91 -12.95
N GLN A 6 -14.87 5.12 -14.24
CA GLN A 6 -13.94 4.27 -15.01
C GLN A 6 -12.50 4.37 -14.48
N PHE A 7 -12.01 5.59 -14.25
CA PHE A 7 -10.69 5.81 -13.65
C PHE A 7 -10.56 5.10 -12.30
N ASN A 8 -11.60 5.19 -11.48
CA ASN A 8 -11.59 4.57 -10.17
C ASN A 8 -11.45 3.04 -10.23
N VAL A 9 -12.14 2.37 -11.18
CA VAL A 9 -11.97 0.92 -11.40
C VAL A 9 -10.52 0.57 -11.75
N LEU A 10 -9.90 1.34 -12.65
CA LEU A 10 -8.49 1.12 -13.03
C LEU A 10 -7.55 1.33 -11.85
N LEU A 11 -7.77 2.37 -11.06
CA LEU A 11 -6.97 2.68 -9.89
C LEU A 11 -7.06 1.57 -8.83
N HIS A 12 -8.25 1.04 -8.55
CA HIS A 12 -8.40 -0.12 -7.65
C HIS A 12 -7.67 -1.36 -8.14
N GLY A 13 -7.73 -1.62 -9.45
CA GLY A 13 -6.95 -2.71 -10.07
C GLY A 13 -5.46 -2.53 -9.82
N PHE A 14 -4.94 -1.34 -10.12
CA PHE A 14 -3.53 -1.00 -9.91
C PHE A 14 -3.07 -1.13 -8.44
N VAL A 15 -3.88 -0.64 -7.49
CA VAL A 15 -3.58 -0.76 -6.06
C VAL A 15 -3.59 -2.23 -5.63
N SER A 16 -4.56 -3.02 -6.11
CA SER A 16 -4.63 -4.47 -5.81
C SER A 16 -3.41 -5.23 -6.35
N ASP A 17 -2.98 -4.94 -7.58
CA ASP A 17 -1.79 -5.57 -8.16
C ASP A 17 -0.51 -5.15 -7.40
N THR A 18 -0.42 -3.88 -7.02
CA THR A 18 0.68 -3.37 -6.20
C THR A 18 0.75 -4.08 -4.85
N LEU A 19 -0.38 -4.22 -4.16
CA LEU A 19 -0.47 -4.93 -2.88
C LEU A 19 -0.05 -6.40 -3.00
N ARG A 20 -0.45 -7.10 -4.09
CA ARG A 20 0.00 -8.48 -4.35
C ARG A 20 1.50 -8.58 -4.52
N ASN A 21 2.11 -7.67 -5.30
CA ASN A 21 3.55 -7.65 -5.50
C ASN A 21 4.31 -7.34 -4.20
N LEU A 22 3.81 -6.39 -3.40
CA LEU A 22 4.39 -6.08 -2.09
C LEU A 22 4.25 -7.24 -1.11
N ALA A 23 3.14 -7.98 -1.13
CA ALA A 23 2.96 -9.15 -0.28
C ALA A 23 4.01 -10.24 -0.60
N THR A 24 4.24 -10.51 -1.89
CA THR A 24 5.32 -11.41 -2.33
C THR A 24 6.68 -10.94 -1.80
N MET A 25 7.01 -9.65 -2.00
CA MET A 25 8.28 -9.09 -1.51
C MET A 25 8.42 -9.15 0.02
N ALA A 26 7.34 -8.90 0.76
CA ALA A 26 7.34 -8.94 2.22
C ALA A 26 7.64 -10.35 2.73
N GLN A 27 7.07 -11.36 2.07
CA GLN A 27 7.29 -12.77 2.38
C GLN A 27 8.70 -13.23 2.01
N GLU A 28 9.16 -12.95 0.78
CA GLU A 28 10.47 -13.36 0.29
C GLU A 28 11.62 -12.80 1.15
N HIS A 29 11.41 -11.61 1.71
CA HIS A 29 12.43 -10.87 2.46
C HIS A 29 12.07 -10.65 3.93
N GLN A 30 11.20 -11.49 4.50
CA GLN A 30 10.73 -11.40 5.88
C GLN A 30 11.88 -11.25 6.90
N SER A 31 13.00 -11.95 6.66
CA SER A 31 14.17 -12.01 7.53
C SER A 31 15.40 -11.29 6.97
N THR A 32 15.30 -10.63 5.81
CA THR A 32 16.43 -9.90 5.22
C THR A 32 16.75 -8.66 6.06
N LEU A 33 17.93 -8.59 6.66
CA LEU A 33 18.36 -7.45 7.47
C LEU A 33 18.63 -6.21 6.62
N MET A 34 18.23 -5.04 7.15
CA MET A 34 18.59 -3.74 6.60
C MET A 34 18.81 -2.72 7.72
N ALA A 35 19.53 -1.64 7.41
CA ALA A 35 19.61 -0.51 8.34
C ALA A 35 18.27 0.23 8.41
N GLY A 36 17.76 0.43 9.62
CA GLY A 36 16.68 1.39 9.86
C GLY A 36 17.14 2.82 9.55
N ARG A 37 16.19 3.72 9.24
CA ARG A 37 16.49 5.14 9.01
C ARG A 37 15.46 6.04 9.70
N THR A 38 15.94 7.03 10.44
CA THR A 38 15.12 8.11 11.03
C THR A 38 15.81 9.45 10.76
N HIS A 39 15.07 10.48 10.36
CA HIS A 39 15.64 11.79 9.97
C HIS A 39 16.82 11.68 8.97
N GLY A 40 16.81 10.69 8.08
CA GLY A 40 17.89 10.42 7.13
C GLY A 40 19.17 9.81 7.70
N LYS A 41 19.22 9.52 9.01
CA LYS A 41 20.36 8.88 9.69
C LYS A 41 20.12 7.39 9.90
N HIS A 42 21.21 6.62 10.00
CA HIS A 42 21.14 5.20 10.37
C HIS A 42 20.53 5.07 11.77
N ALA A 43 19.56 4.18 11.90
CA ALA A 43 18.91 3.79 13.15
C ALA A 43 19.12 2.29 13.41
N LEU A 44 18.45 1.75 14.42
CA LEU A 44 18.51 0.33 14.74
C LEU A 44 18.13 -0.53 13.52
N PRO A 45 18.77 -1.70 13.32
CA PRO A 45 18.42 -2.62 12.24
C PRO A 45 16.97 -3.05 12.29
N ILE A 46 16.39 -3.26 11.12
CA ILE A 46 15.06 -3.84 10.90
C ILE A 46 15.16 -4.92 9.82
N THR A 47 14.05 -5.60 9.51
CA THR A 47 13.98 -6.43 8.30
C THR A 47 13.36 -5.67 7.13
N TRP A 48 13.79 -6.01 5.92
CA TRP A 48 13.19 -5.49 4.69
C TRP A 48 11.71 -5.89 4.59
N GLY A 49 11.37 -7.14 4.89
CA GLY A 49 9.99 -7.59 4.91
C GLY A 49 9.11 -6.78 5.88
N TYR A 50 9.64 -6.43 7.06
CA TYR A 50 8.94 -5.51 7.98
C TYR A 50 8.72 -4.13 7.32
N LYS A 51 9.72 -3.58 6.64
CA LYS A 51 9.58 -2.29 5.94
C LYS A 51 8.49 -2.35 4.85
N VAL A 52 8.45 -3.44 4.08
CA VAL A 52 7.42 -3.64 3.05
C VAL A 52 6.04 -3.80 3.67
N ALA A 53 5.92 -4.55 4.78
CA ALA A 53 4.65 -4.71 5.50
C ALA A 53 4.04 -3.37 5.97
N VAL A 54 4.88 -2.43 6.41
CA VAL A 54 4.42 -1.07 6.75
C VAL A 54 3.83 -0.36 5.52
N TRP A 55 4.41 -0.52 4.33
CA TRP A 55 3.83 0.06 3.11
C TRP A 55 2.49 -0.58 2.73
N ILE A 56 2.36 -1.90 2.92
CA ILE A 56 1.11 -2.63 2.69
C ILE A 56 0.01 -2.06 3.59
N ASP A 57 0.28 -1.88 4.89
CA ASP A 57 -0.69 -1.36 5.86
C ASP A 57 -1.20 0.05 5.49
N GLU A 58 -0.29 0.92 5.07
CA GLU A 58 -0.63 2.27 4.60
C GLU A 58 -1.48 2.26 3.31
N LEU A 59 -1.15 1.37 2.36
CA LEU A 59 -1.90 1.23 1.11
C LEU A 59 -3.30 0.63 1.33
N LEU A 60 -3.43 -0.36 2.24
CA LEU A 60 -4.73 -0.91 2.62
C LEU A 60 -5.61 0.16 3.27
N SER A 61 -5.03 0.94 4.18
CA SER A 61 -5.70 2.08 4.81
C SER A 61 -6.13 3.13 3.79
N ALA A 62 -5.30 3.42 2.78
CA ALA A 62 -5.65 4.35 1.70
C ALA A 62 -6.77 3.79 0.81
N GLN A 63 -6.72 2.49 0.46
CA GLN A 63 -7.74 1.82 -0.33
C GLN A 63 -9.10 1.86 0.39
N GLN A 64 -9.12 1.60 1.69
CA GLN A 64 -10.33 1.69 2.51
C GLN A 64 -10.95 3.10 2.45
N ARG A 65 -10.13 4.15 2.63
CA ARG A 65 -10.60 5.55 2.53
C ARG A 65 -11.15 5.88 1.14
N MET A 66 -10.57 5.34 0.08
CA MET A 66 -11.09 5.53 -1.28
C MET A 66 -12.47 4.88 -1.46
N GLN A 67 -12.64 3.65 -0.98
CA GLN A 67 -13.93 2.94 -1.04
C GLN A 67 -15.01 3.67 -0.24
N GLU A 68 -14.67 4.26 0.89
CA GLU A 68 -15.59 5.10 1.68
C GLU A 68 -16.00 6.37 0.93
N ALA A 69 -15.04 7.06 0.31
CA ALA A 69 -15.31 8.25 -0.48
C ALA A 69 -16.23 7.97 -1.69
N GLU A 70 -16.11 6.79 -2.29
CA GLU A 70 -16.98 6.36 -3.39
C GLU A 70 -18.43 6.18 -2.97
N LYS A 71 -18.66 5.57 -1.80
CA LYS A 71 -20.02 5.41 -1.27
C LYS A 71 -20.70 6.76 -1.15
N THR A 72 -20.00 7.78 -0.65
CA THR A 72 -20.59 9.11 -0.46
C THR A 72 -20.79 9.88 -1.78
N ARG A 73 -19.94 9.65 -2.80
CA ARG A 73 -19.88 10.52 -4.01
C ARG A 73 -20.54 9.94 -5.26
N PHE A 74 -20.85 8.64 -5.26
CA PHE A 74 -21.43 7.94 -6.41
C PHE A 74 -22.74 7.18 -6.11
N LEU A 75 -23.28 7.31 -4.90
CA LEU A 75 -24.68 6.96 -4.63
C LEU A 75 -25.62 8.03 -5.26
N PRO A 76 -26.83 7.66 -5.70
CA PRO A 76 -27.83 8.61 -6.16
C PRO A 76 -28.33 9.53 -5.04
#